data_AF-A0A2V7XAG7-F1
#
_entry.id   AF-A0A2V7XAG7-F1
#
_cell.length_a   1.000
_cell.length_b   1.000
_cell.length_c   1.000
_cell.angle_alpha   90.00
_cell.angle_beta   90.00
_cell.angle_gamma   90.00
#
_symmetry.space_group_name_H-M   'P 1'
#
loop_
_entity.id
_entity.type
_entity.pdbx_description
1 polymer ?
#
loop_
_entity_poly.entity_id
_entity_poly.type
_entity_poly.pdbx_seq_one_letter_code
_entity_poly.pdbx_strand_id
1 'polypeptide(L)'
;RQSSWLAVRILPSSHTNPIFAVVDGQPIRASRRSAEWCLAAVNQCWTQKAPKIAPAELEEARAAYDHARAVYRARMAESLVP
;
A
#
# COMPACT_ATOMS: atom_id res chain seq x y z
N ARG A 1 -12.11 -1.23 -18.62
CA ARG A 1 -12.24 -0.58 -17.28
C ARG A 1 -11.48 -1.44 -16.27
N GLN A 2 -10.91 -0.87 -15.21
CA GLN A 2 -10.06 -1.59 -14.24
C GLN A 2 -10.45 -1.23 -12.81
N SER A 3 -10.35 -2.19 -11.89
CA SER A 3 -10.53 -1.94 -10.46
C SER A 3 -9.39 -1.09 -9.90
N SER A 4 -9.72 -0.14 -9.04
CA SER A 4 -8.77 0.81 -8.46
C SER A 4 -9.09 1.11 -6.98
N TRP A 5 -8.18 1.85 -6.34
CA TRP A 5 -8.44 2.49 -5.06
C TRP A 5 -8.14 3.98 -5.19
N LEU A 6 -8.84 4.80 -4.41
CA LEU A 6 -8.68 6.24 -4.40
C LEU A 6 -8.46 6.72 -2.96
N ALA A 7 -7.50 7.64 -2.78
CA ALA A 7 -7.37 8.38 -1.54
C ALA A 7 -8.18 9.67 -1.68
N VAL A 8 -9.39 9.69 -1.13
CA VAL A 8 -10.30 10.84 -1.29
C VAL A 8 -10.32 11.66 -0.01
N ARG A 9 -10.26 12.98 -0.16
CA ARG A 9 -10.34 13.95 0.94
C ARG A 9 -11.44 14.96 0.64
N ILE A 10 -12.30 15.21 1.64
CA ILE A 10 -13.28 16.29 1.61
C ILE A 10 -12.79 17.36 2.57
N LEU A 11 -12.20 18.42 2.03
CA LEU A 11 -11.92 19.62 2.82
C LEU A 11 -13.23 20.36 3.05
N PRO A 12 -13.57 20.84 4.27
CA PRO A 12 -12.88 20.74 5.57
C PRO A 12 -13.46 19.67 6.52
N SER A 13 -14.22 18.68 6.03
CA SER A 13 -15.00 17.79 6.90
C SER A 13 -14.34 16.45 7.24
N SER A 14 -13.51 15.88 6.36
CA SER A 14 -13.04 14.51 6.49
C SER A 14 -11.56 14.33 6.15
N HIS A 15 -10.92 13.42 6.88
CA HIS A 15 -9.58 12.94 6.60
C HIS A 15 -9.54 12.19 5.26
N THR A 16 -8.33 11.97 4.75
CA THR A 16 -8.13 11.13 3.58
C THR A 16 -8.51 9.70 3.91
N ASN A 17 -9.54 9.18 3.26
CA ASN A 17 -9.99 7.80 3.40
C ASN A 17 -9.71 7.01 2.12
N PRO A 18 -9.31 5.72 2.24
CA PRO A 18 -9.24 4.85 1.09
C PRO A 18 -10.65 4.43 0.66
N ILE A 19 -10.94 4.60 -0.63
CA ILE A 19 -12.17 4.12 -1.26
C ILE A 19 -11.79 3.10 -2.34
N PHE A 20 -12.43 1.93 -2.32
CA PHE A 20 -12.19 0.87 -3.30
C PHE A 20 -13.27 0.88 -4.37
N ALA A 21 -12.85 0.94 -5.64
CA ALA A 21 -13.74 0.85 -6.79
C ALA A 21 -13.46 -0.47 -7.51
N VAL A 22 -14.27 -1.49 -7.22
CA VAL A 22 -14.15 -2.82 -7.82
C VAL A 22 -15.04 -2.90 -9.06
N VAL A 23 -14.45 -3.23 -10.20
CA VAL A 23 -15.14 -3.38 -11.49
C VAL A 23 -15.11 -4.86 -11.86
N ASP A 24 -16.27 -5.44 -12.14
CA ASP A 24 -16.42 -6.83 -12.60
C ASP A 24 -15.68 -7.88 -11.75
N GLY A 25 -15.55 -7.64 -10.43
CA GLY A 25 -14.81 -8.50 -9.51
C GLY A 25 -13.30 -8.57 -9.75
N GLN A 26 -12.75 -7.74 -10.64
CA GLN A 26 -11.34 -7.78 -11.00
C GLN A 26 -10.44 -7.27 -9.87
N PRO A 27 -9.20 -7.80 -9.74
CA PRO A 27 -8.25 -7.32 -8.75
C PRO A 27 -7.79 -5.90 -9.06
N ILE A 28 -7.43 -5.15 -8.00
CA ILE A 28 -6.90 -3.78 -8.16
C ILE A 28 -5.48 -3.82 -8.70
N ARG A 29 -5.32 -3.57 -10.01
CA ARG A 29 -4.05 -3.56 -10.76
C ARG A 29 -3.95 -2.39 -11.74
N ALA A 30 -4.67 -1.31 -11.43
CA ALA A 30 -4.85 -0.20 -12.36
C ALA A 30 -3.64 0.74 -12.52
N SER A 31 -2.68 0.75 -11.58
CA SER A 31 -1.53 1.65 -11.67
C SER A 31 -0.28 1.08 -10.99
N ARG A 32 0.79 0.95 -11.78
CA ARG A 32 2.10 0.56 -11.29
C ARG A 32 2.70 1.65 -10.40
N ARG A 33 2.64 2.90 -10.86
CA ARG A 33 3.10 4.07 -10.11
C ARG A 33 2.46 4.19 -8.72
N SER A 34 1.15 3.90 -8.59
CA SER A 34 0.51 3.88 -7.27
C SER A 34 1.08 2.78 -6.37
N ALA A 35 1.31 1.58 -6.89
CA ALA A 35 1.91 0.48 -6.13
C ALA A 35 3.37 0.79 -5.73
N GLU A 36 4.14 1.45 -6.60
CA GLU A 36 5.49 1.96 -6.31
C GLU A 36 5.47 2.98 -5.17
N TRP A 37 4.54 3.94 -5.21
CA TRP A 37 4.37 4.92 -4.15
C TRP A 37 4.02 4.26 -2.81
N CYS A 38 3.12 3.27 -2.82
CA CYS A 38 2.78 2.50 -1.62
C CYS A 38 3.99 1.71 -1.07
N LEU A 39 4.80 1.10 -1.94
CA LEU A 39 6.02 0.41 -1.52
C LEU A 39 7.03 1.38 -0.87
N ALA A 40 7.22 2.56 -1.47
CA ALA A 40 8.06 3.61 -0.90
C ALA A 40 7.54 4.05 0.48
N ALA A 41 6.23 4.22 0.64
CA ALA A 41 5.61 4.55 1.92
C ALA A 41 5.84 3.46 2.99
N VAL A 42 5.72 2.17 2.65
CA VAL A 42 6.03 1.06 3.57
C VAL A 42 7.48 1.14 4.03
N ASN A 43 8.42 1.38 3.11
CA ASN A 43 9.83 1.52 3.45
C ASN A 43 10.07 2.74 4.36
N GLN A 44 9.46 3.88 4.06
CA GLN A 44 9.54 5.06 4.92
C GLN A 44 8.94 4.80 6.31
N CYS A 45 7.79 4.13 6.39
CA CYS A 45 7.21 3.76 7.69
C CYS A 45 8.14 2.89 8.51
N TRP A 46 8.86 1.95 7.88
CA TRP A 46 9.83 1.11 8.58
C TRP A 46 10.96 1.94 9.21
N THR A 47 11.53 2.90 8.47
CA THR A 47 12.63 3.73 9.00
C THR A 47 12.22 4.55 10.24
N GLN A 48 10.95 4.95 10.30
CA GLN A 48 10.41 5.73 11.42
C GLN A 48 9.93 4.87 12.60
N LYS A 49 9.42 3.66 12.32
CA LYS A 49 8.80 2.80 13.33
C LYS A 49 9.76 1.78 13.92
N ALA A 50 10.60 1.12 13.12
CA ALA A 50 11.46 0.04 13.58
C ALA A 50 12.32 0.38 14.81
N PRO A 51 12.92 1.59 14.92
CA PRO A 51 13.70 1.95 16.11
C PRO A 51 12.87 2.06 17.40
N LYS A 52 11.54 2.14 17.29
CA LYS A 52 10.58 2.31 18.39
C LYS A 52 9.78 1.04 18.70
N ILE A 53 10.00 -0.04 17.96
CA ILE A 53 9.32 -1.33 18.19
C ILE A 53 10.07 -2.06 19.31
N ALA A 54 9.33 -2.68 20.23
CA ALA A 54 9.96 -3.42 21.32
C ALA A 54 10.82 -4.57 20.76
N PRO A 55 11.97 -4.89 21.37
CA PRO A 55 12.87 -5.93 20.85
C PRO A 55 12.17 -7.28 20.63
N ALA A 56 11.23 -7.65 21.51
CA ALA A 56 10.48 -8.89 21.42
C ALA A 56 9.51 -8.95 20.21
N GLU A 57 9.09 -7.80 19.69
CA GLU A 57 8.12 -7.69 18.57
C GLU A 57 8.82 -7.42 17.23
N LEU A 58 10.13 -7.15 17.23
CA LEU A 58 10.85 -6.64 16.07
C LEU A 58 10.87 -7.64 14.90
N GLU A 59 11.01 -8.93 15.19
CA GLU A 59 11.04 -9.97 14.15
C GLU A 59 9.66 -10.18 13.51
N GLU A 60 8.59 -10.19 14.31
CA GLU A 60 7.22 -10.27 13.79
C GLU A 60 6.90 -9.02 12.95
N ALA A 61 7.25 -7.83 13.45
CA ALA A 61 7.09 -6.59 12.71
C ALA A 61 7.87 -6.63 11.39
N ARG A 62 9.12 -7.11 11.40
CA ARG A 62 9.93 -7.26 10.18
C ARG A 62 9.23 -8.16 9.17
N ALA A 63 8.74 -9.31 9.60
CA ALA A 63 8.01 -10.25 8.74
C ALA A 63 6.76 -9.60 8.13
N ALA A 64 5.98 -8.84 8.91
CA ALA A 64 4.80 -8.13 8.40
C ALA A 64 5.16 -7.06 7.36
N TYR A 65 6.24 -6.30 7.59
CA TYR A 65 6.73 -5.30 6.64
C TYR A 65 7.29 -5.95 5.36
N ASP A 66 8.00 -7.07 5.48
CA ASP A 66 8.52 -7.83 4.34
C ASP A 66 7.39 -8.43 3.50
N HIS A 67 6.34 -8.95 4.15
CA HIS A 67 5.13 -9.36 3.46
C HIS A 67 4.51 -8.19 2.67
N ALA A 68 4.33 -7.03 3.31
CA ALA A 68 3.80 -5.86 2.62
C ALA A 68 4.65 -5.44 1.40
N ARG A 69 5.99 -5.46 1.53
CA ARG A 69 6.90 -5.21 0.41
C ARG A 69 6.71 -6.20 -0.73
N ALA A 70 6.63 -7.49 -0.42
CA ALA A 70 6.43 -8.55 -1.41
C ALA A 70 5.11 -8.36 -2.16
N VAL A 71 4.03 -8.05 -1.44
CA VAL A 71 2.71 -7.82 -2.03
C VAL A 71 2.72 -6.62 -2.98
N TYR A 72 3.33 -5.49 -2.61
CA TYR A 72 3.38 -4.33 -3.53
C TYR A 72 4.28 -4.60 -4.75
N ARG A 73 5.39 -5.32 -4.58
CA ARG A 73 6.23 -5.75 -5.72
C ARG A 73 5.46 -6.64 -6.69
N ALA A 74 4.67 -7.59 -6.19
CA ALA A 74 3.81 -8.43 -7.02
C ALA A 74 2.77 -7.58 -7.78
N ARG A 75 2.08 -6.66 -7.09
CA ARG A 75 1.10 -5.76 -7.72
C ARG A 75 1.71 -4.84 -8.78
N MET A 76 2.94 -4.39 -8.59
CA MET A 76 3.68 -3.62 -9.60
C MET A 76 3.98 -4.43 -10.86
N ALA A 77 4.31 -5.71 -10.70
CA ALA A 77 4.57 -6.62 -11.82
C ALA A 77 3.28 -7.01 -12.55
N GLU A 78 2.16 -7.11 -11.83
CA GLU A 78 0.84 -7.44 -12.37
C GLU A 78 0.10 -6.23 -12.97
N SER A 79 0.60 -5.01 -12.78
CA SER A 79 -0.02 -3.80 -13.34
C SER A 79 0.18 -3.72 -14.84
N LEU A 80 -0.94 -3.60 -15.57
CA LEU A 80 -0.97 -3.50 -17.03
C LEU A 80 -0.70 -2.08 -17.55
N VAL A 81 -0.67 -1.10 -16.65
CA VAL A 81 -0.41 0.31 -16.95
C VAL A 81 0.96 0.69 -16.37
N PRO A 82 1.90 1.20 -17.19
CA PRO A 82 3.22 1.67 -16.75
C PRO A 82 3.16 2.72 -15.65
#